data_AF-A0A2N4SPV2-F1
#
_entry.id   AF-A0A2N4SPV2-F1
#
_cell.length_a   1.000
_cell.length_b   1.000
_cell.length_c   1.000
_cell.angle_alpha   90.00
_cell.angle_beta   90.00
_cell.angle_gamma   90.00
#
_symmetry.space_group_name_H-M   'P 1'
#
loop_
_entity.id
_entity.type
_entity.pdbx_description
1 polymer ?
#
loop_
_entity_poly.entity_id
_entity_poly.type
_entity_poly.pdbx_seq_one_letter_code
_entity_poly.pdbx_strand_id
1 'polypeptide(L)'
;MLKQFTDWLWSLIVAAFGAVWGLLQDAFIAFFTLVVNGFASLVAAIPVPAFISGGLGSLWAQMDPGMVYLLSEAGVPAAFAVLGGGYAFRLARKFLTLFQW
;
A
#
# COMPACT_ATOMS: atom_id res chain seq x y z
N MET A 1 29.43 4.47 -46.36
CA MET A 1 28.61 5.68 -46.61
C MET A 1 27.12 5.32 -46.66
N LEU A 2 26.61 4.66 -47.72
CA LEU A 2 25.18 4.34 -47.86
C LEU A 2 24.60 3.49 -46.72
N LYS A 3 25.31 2.45 -46.25
CA LYS A 3 24.83 1.58 -45.18
C LYS A 3 24.64 2.31 -43.84
N GLN A 4 25.56 3.20 -43.46
CA GLN A 4 25.44 4.01 -42.24
C GLN A 4 24.28 5.00 -42.32
N PHE A 5 24.03 5.57 -43.50
CA PHE A 5 22.88 6.45 -43.71
C PHE A 5 21.56 5.68 -43.60
N THR A 6 21.47 4.47 -44.16
CA THR A 6 20.30 3.59 -44.00
C THR A 6 20.10 3.16 -42.55
N ASP A 7 21.17 2.81 -41.83
CA ASP A 7 21.10 2.41 -40.41
C ASP A 7 20.63 3.58 -39.52
N TRP A 8 21.02 4.83 -39.84
CA TRP A 8 20.54 6.04 -39.16
C TRP A 8 19.06 6.34 -39.47
N LEU A 9 18.64 6.21 -40.73
CA LEU A 9 17.23 6.40 -41.11
C LEU A 9 16.32 5.36 -40.45
N TRP A 10 16.78 4.11 -40.37
CA TRP A 10 16.06 3.03 -39.69
C TRP A 10 15.95 3.28 -38.18
N SER A 11 17.02 3.72 -37.52
CA SER A 11 16.97 4.00 -36.08
C SER A 11 16.00 5.15 -35.74
N LEU A 12 15.88 6.14 -36.62
CA LEU A 12 14.94 7.25 -36.47
C LEU A 12 13.48 6.77 -36.58
N ILE A 13 13.19 5.87 -37.52
CA ILE A 13 11.86 5.24 -37.67
C ILE A 13 11.52 4.37 -36.45
N VAL A 14 12.47 3.56 -35.97
CA VAL A 14 12.27 2.72 -34.79
C VAL A 14 12.04 3.57 -33.54
N ALA A 15 12.79 4.67 -33.37
CA ALA A 15 12.61 5.60 -32.27
C ALA A 15 11.24 6.28 -32.31
N ALA A 16 10.78 6.70 -33.49
CA ALA A 16 9.46 7.29 -33.67
C ALA A 16 8.34 6.29 -33.33
N PHE A 17 8.45 5.04 -33.80
CA PHE A 17 7.46 4.01 -33.49
C PHE A 17 7.48 3.63 -32.00
N GLY A 18 8.67 3.56 -31.39
CA GLY A 18 8.84 3.33 -29.97
C GLY A 18 8.21 4.42 -29.10
N ALA A 19 8.33 5.69 -29.51
CA ALA A 19 7.69 6.81 -28.81
C ALA A 19 6.17 6.74 -28.88
N VAL A 20 5.59 6.40 -30.04
CA VAL A 20 4.14 6.22 -30.21
C VAL A 20 3.62 5.05 -29.36
N TRP A 21 4.35 3.94 -29.36
CA TRP A 21 4.01 2.78 -28.53
C TRP A 21 4.12 3.08 -27.04
N GLY A 22 5.15 3.80 -26.62
CA GLY A 22 5.31 4.27 -25.24
C GLY A 22 4.14 5.13 -24.79
N LEU A 23 3.67 6.06 -25.63
CA LEU A 23 2.49 6.89 -25.35
C LEU A 23 1.22 6.04 -25.11
N LEU A 24 1.07 4.96 -25.87
CA LEU A 24 -0.05 4.01 -25.73
C LEU A 24 0.04 3.22 -24.43
N GLN A 25 1.24 2.76 -24.05
CA GLN A 25 1.49 2.10 -22.77
C GLN A 25 1.25 3.04 -21.58
N ASP A 26 1.75 4.27 -21.66
CA ASP A 26 1.55 5.28 -20.62
C ASP A 26 0.06 5.60 -20.43
N ALA A 27 -0.71 5.73 -21.53
CA ALA A 27 -2.15 5.93 -21.46
C ALA A 27 -2.88 4.76 -20.78
N PHE A 28 -2.45 3.52 -21.05
CA PHE A 28 -3.03 2.33 -20.42
C PHE A 28 -2.70 2.25 -18.93
N ILE A 29 -1.45 2.56 -18.54
CA ILE A 29 -1.04 2.64 -17.14
C ILE A 29 -1.84 3.71 -16.41
N ALA A 30 -1.94 4.92 -17.00
CA ALA A 30 -2.70 6.03 -16.41
C ALA A 30 -4.17 5.66 -16.19
N PHE A 31 -4.80 4.97 -17.14
CA PHE A 31 -6.16 4.47 -17.01
C PHE A 31 -6.30 3.48 -15.84
N PHE A 32 -5.43 2.48 -15.75
CA PHE A 32 -5.45 1.51 -14.66
C PHE A 32 -5.19 2.16 -13.29
N THR A 33 -4.24 3.09 -13.22
CA THR A 33 -3.96 3.87 -12.01
C THR A 33 -5.19 4.65 -11.57
N LEU A 34 -5.91 5.29 -12.50
CA LEU A 34 -7.13 6.02 -12.19
C LEU A 34 -8.21 5.09 -11.62
N VAL A 35 -8.42 3.94 -12.24
CA VAL A 35 -9.40 2.94 -11.77
C VAL A 35 -9.05 2.44 -10.37
N VAL A 36 -7.79 2.06 -10.14
CA VAL A 36 -7.32 1.58 -8.83
C VAL A 36 -7.45 2.68 -7.77
N ASN A 37 -7.08 3.91 -8.09
CA ASN A 37 -7.24 5.05 -7.20
C ASN A 37 -8.71 5.34 -6.89
N GLY A 38 -9.62 5.14 -7.85
CA GLY A 38 -11.05 5.23 -7.63
C GLY A 38 -11.57 4.20 -6.62
N PHE A 39 -11.09 2.96 -6.69
CA PHE A 39 -11.41 1.95 -5.66
C PHE A 39 -10.77 2.28 -4.30
N ALA A 40 -9.52 2.76 -4.29
CA ALA A 40 -8.84 3.15 -3.06
C ALA A 40 -9.54 4.33 -2.36
N SER A 41 -10.06 5.30 -3.11
CA SER A 41 -10.79 6.45 -2.55
C SER A 41 -12.13 6.03 -1.95
N LEU A 42 -12.83 5.08 -2.57
CA LEU A 42 -14.06 4.48 -2.02
C LEU A 42 -13.80 3.75 -0.71
N VAL A 43 -12.69 3.00 -0.60
CA VAL A 43 -12.29 2.34 0.65
C VAL A 43 -11.88 3.36 1.71
N ALA A 44 -11.14 4.39 1.34
CA ALA A 44 -10.72 5.46 2.25
C ALA A 44 -11.91 6.30 2.76
N ALA A 45 -13.02 6.34 2.02
CA ALA A 45 -14.25 7.01 2.45
C ALA A 45 -15.00 6.25 3.56
N ILE A 46 -14.64 5.00 3.86
CA ILE A 46 -15.24 4.25 4.98
C ILE A 46 -14.69 4.85 6.29
N PRO A 47 -15.56 5.44 7.15
CA PRO A 47 -15.11 6.01 8.41
C PRO A 47 -14.56 4.90 9.30
N VAL A 48 -13.27 5.01 9.63
CA VAL A 48 -12.62 4.08 10.55
C VAL A 48 -13.21 4.31 11.95
N PRO A 49 -13.71 3.26 12.64
CA PRO A 49 -14.27 3.40 13.99
C PRO A 49 -13.27 4.05 14.95
N ALA A 50 -13.75 4.92 15.85
CA ALA A 50 -12.91 5.69 16.77
C ALA A 50 -11.97 4.82 17.65
N PHE A 51 -12.38 3.58 17.94
CA PHE A 51 -11.55 2.60 18.66
C PHE A 51 -10.30 2.18 17.87
N ILE A 52 -10.38 2.16 16.53
CA ILE A 52 -9.25 1.87 15.65
C ILE A 52 -8.42 3.14 15.39
N SER A 53 -9.06 4.32 15.30
CA SER A 53 -8.35 5.58 15.03
C SER A 53 -7.48 6.06 16.20
N GLY A 54 -7.93 5.85 17.45
CA GLY A 54 -7.13 6.15 18.65
C GLY A 54 -6.23 4.99 19.10
N GLY A 55 -6.60 3.75 18.75
CA GLY A 55 -5.91 2.54 19.16
C GLY A 55 -5.78 2.36 20.68
N LEU A 56 -5.09 1.31 21.09
CA LEU A 56 -4.73 1.07 22.51
C LEU A 56 -3.83 2.18 23.08
N GLY A 57 -3.09 2.89 22.22
CA GLY A 57 -2.22 4.01 22.63
C GLY A 57 -3.00 5.19 23.23
N SER A 58 -4.17 5.52 22.67
CA SER A 58 -5.03 6.58 23.23
C SER A 58 -5.63 6.21 24.58
N LEU A 59 -5.90 4.93 24.84
CA LEU A 59 -6.33 4.43 26.13
C LEU A 59 -5.19 4.46 27.13
N TRP A 60 -3.99 4.02 26.73
CA TRP A 60 -2.80 4.05 27.58
C TRP A 60 -2.41 5.47 28.01
N ALA A 61 -2.57 6.45 27.12
CA ALA A 61 -2.28 7.85 27.38
C ALA A 61 -3.30 8.53 28.32
N GLN A 62 -4.50 7.97 28.46
CA GLN A 62 -5.55 8.48 29.36
C GLN A 62 -5.55 7.78 30.73
N MET A 63 -4.73 6.76 30.93
CA MET A 63 -4.62 6.04 32.20
C MET A 63 -3.74 6.80 33.19
N ASP A 64 -4.09 6.68 34.47
CA ASP A 64 -3.30 7.24 35.57
C ASP A 64 -1.84 6.69 35.52
N PRO A 65 -0.81 7.53 35.71
CA PRO A 65 0.59 7.10 35.62
C PRO A 65 0.95 5.93 36.55
N GLY A 66 0.29 5.81 37.71
CA GLY A 66 0.50 4.69 38.62
C GLY A 66 0.05 3.35 38.03
N MET A 67 -1.06 3.35 37.28
CA MET A 67 -1.56 2.16 36.58
C MET A 67 -0.72 1.83 35.36
N VAL A 68 -0.26 2.84 34.63
CA VAL A 68 0.67 2.66 33.50
C VAL A 68 1.97 1.98 33.96
N TYR A 69 2.53 2.41 35.09
CA TYR A 69 3.73 1.79 35.65
C TYR A 69 3.51 0.30 35.97
N LEU A 70 2.42 -0.02 36.68
CA LEU A 70 2.11 -1.39 37.11
C LEU A 70 1.85 -2.31 35.91
N LEU A 71 1.14 -1.82 34.89
CA LEU A 71 0.87 -2.60 33.67
C LEU A 71 2.11 -2.76 32.79
N SER A 72 3.02 -1.77 32.79
CA SER A 72 4.29 -1.85 32.07
C SER A 72 5.21 -2.90 32.72
N GLU A 73 5.33 -2.91 34.04
CA GLU A 73 6.07 -3.94 34.80
C GLU A 73 5.45 -5.34 34.64
N ALA A 74 4.12 -5.43 34.59
CA ALA A 74 3.42 -6.68 34.31
C ALA A 74 3.58 -7.18 32.85
N GLY A 75 4.27 -6.43 31.97
CA GLY A 75 4.55 -6.83 30.59
C GLY A 75 3.32 -6.78 29.67
N VAL A 76 2.25 -6.10 30.09
CA VAL A 76 1.00 -6.00 29.33
C VAL A 76 1.19 -5.39 27.94
N PRO A 77 2.03 -4.34 27.73
CA PRO A 77 2.30 -3.81 26.39
C PRO A 77 2.90 -4.85 25.45
N ALA A 78 3.84 -5.67 25.94
CA ALA A 78 4.50 -6.70 25.14
C ALA A 78 3.51 -7.82 24.76
N ALA A 79 2.64 -8.23 25.69
CA ALA A 79 1.59 -9.21 25.42
C ALA A 79 0.62 -8.74 24.34
N PHE A 80 0.17 -7.47 24.40
CA PHE A 80 -0.70 -6.90 23.36
C PHE A 80 0.01 -6.76 22.02
N ALA A 81 1.31 -6.45 21.98
CA ALA A 81 2.08 -6.40 20.75
C ALA A 81 2.13 -7.77 20.04
N VAL A 82 2.33 -8.85 20.80
CA VAL A 82 2.32 -10.22 20.26
C VAL A 82 0.95 -10.60 19.71
N LEU A 83 -0.12 -10.31 20.45
CA LEU A 83 -1.50 -10.56 20.00
C LEU A 83 -1.84 -9.76 18.74
N GLY A 84 -1.48 -8.48 18.71
CA GLY A 84 -1.65 -7.60 17.56
C GLY A 84 -0.90 -8.10 16.33
N GLY A 85 0.36 -8.51 16.49
CA GLY A 85 1.17 -9.10 15.42
C GLY A 85 0.56 -10.38 14.86
N GLY A 86 0.06 -11.27 15.74
CA GLY A 86 -0.62 -12.50 15.32
C GLY A 86 -1.91 -12.24 14.53
N TYR A 87 -2.72 -11.26 14.95
CA TYR A 87 -3.93 -10.88 14.23
C TYR A 87 -3.63 -10.19 12.90
N ALA A 88 -2.63 -9.30 12.87
CA ALA A 88 -2.16 -8.66 11.65
C ALA A 88 -1.66 -9.69 10.63
N PHE A 89 -0.89 -10.69 11.07
CA PHE A 89 -0.47 -11.81 10.22
C PHE A 89 -1.66 -12.59 9.67
N ARG A 90 -2.66 -12.89 10.51
CA ARG A 90 -3.88 -13.59 10.08
C ARG A 90 -4.67 -12.80 9.03
N LEU A 91 -4.81 -11.48 9.22
CA LEU A 91 -5.46 -10.60 8.25
C LEU A 91 -4.66 -10.51 6.95
N ALA A 92 -3.35 -10.28 7.03
CA ALA A 92 -2.46 -10.23 5.87
C ALA A 92 -2.58 -11.51 5.04
N ARG A 93 -2.57 -12.68 5.69
CA ARG A 93 -2.79 -13.96 5.00
C ARG A 93 -4.14 -14.00 4.29
N LYS A 94 -5.23 -13.56 4.93
CA LYS A 94 -6.56 -13.53 4.29
C LYS A 94 -6.58 -12.64 3.05
N PHE A 95 -5.93 -11.48 3.08
CA PHE A 95 -5.82 -10.63 1.90
C PHE A 95 -5.01 -11.30 0.78
N LEU A 96 -3.88 -11.91 1.12
CA LEU A 96 -3.03 -12.62 0.16
C LEU A 96 -3.72 -13.86 -0.44
N THR A 97 -4.62 -14.50 0.28
CA THR A 97 -5.39 -15.65 -0.20
C THR A 97 -6.76 -15.28 -0.77
N LEU A 98 -7.01 -14.01 -1.10
CA LEU A 98 -8.31 -13.55 -1.63
C LEU A 98 -9.51 -13.94 -0.75
N PHE A 99 -9.31 -13.89 0.57
CA PHE A 99 -10.28 -14.29 1.59
C PHE A 99 -10.71 -15.77 1.52
N GLN A 100 -10.00 -16.59 0.77
CA GLN A 100 -10.21 -18.04 0.77
C GLN A 100 -9.56 -18.60 2.04
N TRP A 101 -10.40 -19.13 2.92
CA TRP A 101 -10.02 -19.71 4.21
C TRP A 101 -10.21 -21.22 4.17
#